data_AF-Q09341-F1
#
_entry.id   AF-Q09341-F1
#
_cell.length_a   1.000
_cell.length_b   1.000
_cell.length_c   1.000
_cell.angle_alpha   90.00
_cell.angle_beta   90.00
_cell.angle_gamma   90.00
#
_symmetry.space_group_name_H-M   'P 1'
#
loop_
_entity.id
_entity.type
_entity.pdbx_description
1 polymer ?
#
loop_
_entity_poly.entity_id
_entity_poly.type
_entity_poly.pdbx_seq_one_letter_code
_entity_poly.pdbx_strand_id
1 'polypeptide(L)'
;MRKHFVLFSFPFLLLSSMLIFYQTTVFRNQLNEENDYTGGPIVPFMKRSLALHYQTCESFLNSLNTTVPVLLIDVDVLKMLDENACNLPTGRPTKIGVDVKYLSATWLLQDSRFEIVYYTNDTEKDFLDFRSEPRKIIPKKFSTCWVENLAVPADIKLFVEFWKRAKFVNCMNLHIPRAGSKVRMPARPSSEVLSRLRDELIENRMFPFLNGGTLLGWYRECSVIPHTLDMDISVFAEDFNLNFVEQMEQNLSDFRIKRKFGMTNDSFELTLAPKTGFKVFIDVFLMYKGVENGSVTHHWVGGVAPDGTKYKYSYPVYDPFCAADLHGHIFWVTCTPNEKIVKEYGQLWYLDHLTSKYSWNSSGKNVKKNGKWTKEQMKMVYKVFKR
;
A
#
# COMPACT_ATOMS: atom_id res chain seq x y z
N MET A 1 -32.53 13.88 54.85
CA MET A 1 -32.42 14.94 53.83
C MET A 1 -32.69 14.33 52.46
N ARG A 2 -33.79 14.73 51.81
CA ARG A 2 -34.26 14.20 50.51
C ARG A 2 -33.26 14.55 49.40
N LYS A 3 -32.68 13.55 48.73
CA LYS A 3 -31.96 13.73 47.46
C LYS A 3 -32.92 13.36 46.33
N HIS A 4 -33.35 14.38 45.58
CA HIS A 4 -34.20 14.23 44.40
C HIS A 4 -33.37 13.67 43.24
N PHE A 5 -33.69 12.46 42.81
CA PHE A 5 -33.23 11.89 41.54
C PHE A 5 -34.14 12.41 40.42
N VAL A 6 -33.62 13.29 39.56
CA VAL A 6 -34.28 13.74 38.33
C VAL A 6 -33.69 12.90 37.19
N LEU A 7 -34.44 11.89 36.76
CA LEU A 7 -34.15 11.05 35.59
C LEU A 7 -34.60 11.79 34.33
N PHE A 8 -33.65 12.39 33.62
CA PHE A 8 -33.86 12.87 32.24
C PHE A 8 -33.93 11.67 31.29
N SER A 9 -35.12 11.38 30.79
CA SER A 9 -35.36 10.48 29.66
C SER A 9 -35.61 11.32 28.42
N PHE A 10 -34.59 11.50 27.58
CA PHE A 10 -34.72 12.12 26.25
C PHE A 10 -34.73 11.03 25.17
N PRO A 11 -35.76 10.97 24.30
CA PRO A 11 -35.95 9.87 23.36
C PRO A 11 -35.15 10.07 22.07
N PHE A 12 -34.12 9.25 21.88
CA PHE A 12 -33.35 9.11 20.64
C PHE A 12 -34.10 8.18 19.64
N LEU A 13 -35.25 8.62 19.12
CA LEU A 13 -36.04 7.83 18.15
C LEU A 13 -36.38 8.56 16.84
N LEU A 14 -35.60 9.56 16.43
CA LEU A 14 -35.80 10.25 15.14
C LEU A 14 -34.58 10.26 14.19
N LEU A 15 -33.53 9.49 14.47
CA LEU A 15 -32.38 9.37 13.56
C LEU A 15 -32.41 8.12 12.66
N SER A 16 -33.29 7.14 12.89
CA SER A 16 -33.37 5.95 12.03
C SER A 16 -34.24 6.15 10.79
N SER A 17 -35.21 7.06 10.79
CA SER A 17 -36.09 7.28 9.64
C SER A 17 -35.43 8.11 8.53
N MET A 18 -34.48 8.99 8.84
CA MET A 18 -33.78 9.80 7.84
C MET A 18 -32.76 8.99 7.01
N LEU A 19 -32.14 7.94 7.57
CA LEU A 19 -31.20 7.11 6.81
C LEU A 19 -31.88 6.18 5.79
N ILE A 20 -33.10 5.72 6.08
CA ILE A 20 -33.84 4.83 5.16
C ILE A 20 -34.42 5.64 3.98
N PHE A 21 -34.82 6.89 4.21
CA PHE A 21 -35.28 7.74 3.11
C PHE A 21 -34.16 8.16 2.17
N TYR A 22 -32.93 8.39 2.66
CA TYR A 22 -31.84 8.82 1.78
C TYR A 22 -31.35 7.72 0.82
N GLN A 23 -31.45 6.44 1.21
CA GLN A 23 -31.11 5.34 0.29
C GLN A 23 -32.21 5.14 -0.78
N THR A 24 -33.48 5.31 -0.45
CA THR A 24 -34.54 5.04 -1.43
C THR A 24 -34.66 6.11 -2.52
N THR A 25 -34.39 7.38 -2.26
CA THR A 25 -34.47 8.42 -3.31
C THR A 25 -33.29 8.44 -4.27
N VAL A 26 -32.08 8.09 -3.85
CA VAL A 26 -30.93 8.02 -4.77
C VAL A 26 -31.03 6.79 -5.68
N PHE A 27 -31.53 5.65 -5.16
CA PHE A 27 -31.63 4.43 -5.96
C PHE A 27 -32.89 4.35 -6.85
N ARG A 28 -33.98 5.08 -6.54
CA ARG A 28 -35.18 5.04 -7.39
C ARG A 28 -35.01 5.77 -8.72
N ASN A 29 -34.12 6.76 -8.81
CA ASN A 29 -33.91 7.50 -10.05
C ASN A 29 -33.01 6.80 -11.08
N GLN A 30 -32.51 5.59 -10.79
CA GLN A 30 -31.71 4.79 -11.75
C GLN A 30 -32.44 3.56 -12.30
N LEU A 31 -33.70 3.31 -11.93
CA LEU A 31 -34.44 2.11 -12.34
C LEU A 31 -35.52 2.34 -13.42
N ASN A 32 -35.53 3.50 -14.08
CA ASN A 32 -36.45 3.79 -15.19
C ASN A 32 -35.76 3.75 -16.57
N GLU A 33 -34.99 2.70 -16.83
CA GLU A 33 -34.71 2.28 -18.21
C GLU A 33 -35.21 0.85 -18.40
N GLU A 34 -36.47 0.74 -18.84
CA GLU A 34 -36.97 -0.42 -19.55
C GLU A 34 -36.06 -0.67 -20.76
N ASN A 35 -35.30 -1.77 -20.75
CA ASN A 35 -34.75 -2.34 -21.97
C ASN A 35 -34.82 -3.86 -21.88
N ASP A 36 -35.86 -4.36 -22.53
CA ASP A 36 -36.06 -5.71 -23.01
C ASP A 36 -34.85 -6.13 -23.89
N TYR A 37 -34.00 -7.03 -23.42
CA TYR A 37 -33.08 -7.78 -24.27
C TYR A 37 -32.75 -9.15 -23.66
N THR A 38 -33.40 -10.16 -24.24
CA THR A 38 -33.07 -11.58 -24.15
C THR A 38 -31.67 -11.85 -24.70
N GLY A 39 -30.79 -12.47 -23.91
CA GLY A 39 -29.49 -12.95 -24.38
C GLY A 39 -28.46 -13.01 -23.25
N GLY A 40 -28.53 -14.04 -22.40
CA GLY A 40 -27.56 -14.26 -21.35
C GLY A 40 -26.13 -14.36 -21.91
N PRO A 41 -25.13 -13.68 -21.30
CA PRO A 41 -23.76 -13.73 -21.79
C PRO A 41 -23.17 -15.13 -21.56
N ILE A 42 -22.60 -15.69 -22.62
CA ILE A 42 -21.80 -16.92 -22.57
C ILE A 42 -20.55 -16.61 -21.73
N VAL A 43 -20.54 -17.09 -20.48
CA VAL A 43 -19.39 -16.96 -19.57
C VAL A 43 -18.27 -17.86 -20.11
N PRO A 44 -17.09 -17.34 -20.47
CA PRO A 44 -16.00 -18.15 -21.01
C PRO A 44 -15.51 -19.15 -19.95
N PHE A 45 -15.56 -20.44 -20.30
CA PHE A 45 -15.05 -21.54 -19.48
C PHE A 45 -13.51 -21.43 -19.35
N MET A 46 -13.00 -21.07 -18.17
CA MET A 46 -11.56 -20.96 -17.91
C MET A 46 -10.93 -22.34 -17.66
N LYS A 47 -9.82 -22.64 -18.34
CA LYS A 47 -9.11 -23.92 -18.24
C LYS A 47 -8.62 -24.19 -16.81
N ARG A 48 -8.76 -25.44 -16.37
CA ARG A 48 -8.22 -26.00 -15.12
C ARG A 48 -6.69 -25.89 -15.11
N SER A 49 -6.13 -25.10 -14.18
CA SER A 49 -4.69 -24.97 -13.96
C SER A 49 -4.39 -25.08 -12.46
N LEU A 50 -4.63 -26.26 -11.90
CA LEU A 50 -4.34 -26.51 -10.49
C LEU A 50 -2.83 -26.58 -10.29
N ALA A 51 -2.25 -25.72 -9.45
CA ALA A 51 -0.87 -25.92 -9.02
C ALA A 51 -0.77 -27.27 -8.30
N LEU A 52 0.36 -27.97 -8.48
CA LEU A 52 0.64 -29.27 -7.85
C LEU A 52 0.37 -29.23 -6.33
N HIS A 53 0.64 -28.08 -5.71
CA HIS A 53 0.42 -27.81 -4.30
C HIS A 53 -1.03 -27.97 -3.84
N TYR A 54 -2.02 -27.74 -4.71
CA TYR A 54 -3.44 -27.76 -4.34
C TYR A 54 -4.15 -29.08 -4.65
N GLN A 55 -3.48 -30.07 -5.24
CA GLN A 55 -4.12 -31.34 -5.63
C GLN A 55 -4.79 -32.07 -4.45
N THR A 56 -4.20 -31.97 -3.26
CA THR A 56 -4.76 -32.52 -2.02
C THR A 56 -6.05 -31.83 -1.58
N CYS A 57 -6.20 -30.54 -1.87
CA CYS A 57 -7.37 -29.74 -1.53
C CYS A 57 -8.38 -29.59 -2.68
N GLU A 58 -8.22 -30.35 -3.77
CA GLU A 58 -9.03 -30.15 -4.98
C GLU A 58 -10.54 -30.35 -4.73
N SER A 59 -10.92 -31.38 -3.98
CA SER A 59 -12.33 -31.61 -3.61
C SER A 59 -12.93 -30.43 -2.83
N PHE A 60 -12.16 -29.90 -1.88
CA PHE A 60 -12.54 -28.71 -1.11
C PHE A 60 -12.69 -27.48 -2.01
N LEU A 61 -11.72 -27.21 -2.88
CA LEU A 61 -11.77 -26.07 -3.79
C LEU A 61 -12.93 -26.19 -4.80
N ASN A 62 -13.22 -27.39 -5.30
CA ASN A 62 -14.38 -27.64 -6.15
C ASN A 62 -15.70 -27.35 -5.43
N SER A 63 -15.78 -27.60 -4.12
CA SER A 63 -16.98 -27.28 -3.31
C SER A 63 -17.23 -25.77 -3.20
N LEU A 64 -16.23 -24.94 -3.49
CA LEU A 64 -16.31 -23.48 -3.52
C LEU A 64 -16.54 -22.93 -4.94
N ASN A 65 -16.74 -23.79 -5.94
CA ASN A 65 -16.99 -23.35 -7.30
C ASN A 65 -18.30 -22.54 -7.41
N THR A 66 -18.33 -21.62 -8.36
CA THR A 66 -19.44 -20.69 -8.63
C THR A 66 -19.72 -20.61 -10.14
N THR A 67 -20.78 -19.92 -10.52
CA THR A 67 -21.18 -19.75 -11.94
C THR A 67 -20.43 -18.64 -12.68
N VAL A 68 -19.72 -17.77 -11.96
CA VAL A 68 -18.97 -16.64 -12.51
C VAL A 68 -17.56 -16.63 -11.92
N PRO A 69 -16.55 -16.10 -12.60
CA PRO A 69 -15.21 -15.99 -12.02
C PRO A 69 -15.17 -15.21 -10.71
N VAL A 70 -14.60 -15.81 -9.65
CA VAL A 70 -14.44 -15.21 -8.32
C VAL A 70 -13.02 -15.42 -7.80
N LEU A 71 -12.55 -14.51 -6.94
CA LEU A 71 -11.25 -14.58 -6.29
C LEU A 71 -11.40 -15.02 -4.83
N LEU A 72 -10.68 -16.06 -4.39
CA LEU A 72 -10.62 -16.41 -2.98
C LEU A 72 -9.80 -15.35 -2.22
N ILE A 73 -10.46 -14.64 -1.29
CA ILE A 73 -9.85 -13.55 -0.50
C ILE A 73 -9.90 -13.82 1.02
N ASP A 74 -10.48 -14.95 1.42
CA ASP A 74 -10.57 -15.36 2.81
C ASP A 74 -9.20 -15.77 3.35
N VAL A 75 -8.57 -14.87 4.12
CA VAL A 75 -7.20 -15.05 4.61
C VAL A 75 -7.04 -16.30 5.47
N ASP A 76 -8.07 -16.70 6.23
CA ASP A 76 -7.97 -17.90 7.07
C ASP A 76 -7.99 -19.15 6.20
N VAL A 77 -8.89 -19.20 5.20
CA VAL A 77 -8.94 -20.31 4.24
C VAL A 77 -7.64 -20.38 3.43
N LEU A 78 -7.09 -19.24 3.00
CA LEU A 78 -5.82 -19.20 2.30
C LEU A 78 -4.68 -19.74 3.15
N LYS A 79 -4.58 -19.36 4.43
CA LYS A 79 -3.57 -19.91 5.35
C LYS A 79 -3.75 -21.41 5.56
N MET A 80 -4.99 -21.87 5.69
CA MET A 80 -5.28 -23.31 5.77
C MET A 80 -4.82 -24.05 4.52
N LEU A 81 -5.00 -23.47 3.33
CA LEU A 81 -4.51 -24.04 2.07
C LEU A 81 -2.97 -24.11 2.03
N ASP A 82 -2.26 -23.08 2.50
CA ASP A 82 -0.78 -23.06 2.61
C ASP A 82 -0.27 -24.18 3.53
N GLU A 83 -1.08 -24.57 4.53
CA GLU A 83 -0.82 -25.65 5.48
C GLU A 83 -1.37 -27.02 5.04
N ASN A 84 -1.94 -27.14 3.83
CA ASN A 84 -2.66 -28.33 3.32
C ASN A 84 -3.84 -28.80 4.19
N ALA A 85 -4.47 -27.89 4.96
CA ALA A 85 -5.66 -28.15 5.75
C ALA A 85 -6.93 -27.86 4.94
N CYS A 86 -7.46 -28.87 4.24
CA CYS A 86 -8.51 -28.71 3.23
C CYS A 86 -9.96 -28.79 3.78
N ASN A 87 -10.29 -28.06 4.85
CA ASN A 87 -11.61 -28.07 5.47
C ASN A 87 -12.28 -26.69 5.45
N LEU A 88 -13.60 -26.63 5.34
CA LEU A 88 -14.34 -25.37 5.51
C LEU A 88 -14.23 -24.88 6.96
N PRO A 89 -14.04 -23.56 7.19
CA PRO A 89 -14.28 -22.96 8.50
C PRO A 89 -15.73 -23.24 8.91
N THR A 90 -15.93 -23.95 10.02
CA THR A 90 -17.28 -24.26 10.50
C THR A 90 -17.97 -23.00 11.00
N GLY A 91 -19.23 -22.81 10.59
CA GLY A 91 -20.11 -21.77 11.14
C GLY A 91 -19.96 -20.37 10.56
N ARG A 92 -19.17 -20.17 9.48
CA ARG A 92 -19.15 -18.88 8.77
C ARG A 92 -19.02 -19.05 7.25
N PRO A 93 -19.58 -18.12 6.46
CA PRO A 93 -19.37 -18.10 5.02
C PRO A 93 -17.90 -17.80 4.66
N THR A 94 -17.48 -18.25 3.47
CA THR A 94 -16.16 -18.00 2.90
C THR A 94 -16.15 -16.66 2.17
N LYS A 95 -15.15 -15.81 2.44
CA LYS A 95 -15.02 -14.51 1.75
C LYS A 95 -14.49 -14.67 0.34
N ILE A 96 -15.22 -14.16 -0.65
CA ILE A 96 -14.83 -14.16 -2.06
C ILE A 96 -14.91 -12.75 -2.67
N GLY A 97 -13.94 -12.43 -3.51
CA GLY A 97 -13.92 -11.24 -4.33
C GLY A 97 -14.68 -11.47 -5.63
N VAL A 98 -15.58 -10.54 -6.00
CA VAL A 98 -16.31 -10.60 -7.27
C VAL A 98 -16.09 -9.30 -8.04
N ASP A 99 -15.67 -9.40 -9.29
CA ASP A 99 -15.53 -8.23 -10.15
C ASP A 99 -16.91 -7.58 -10.39
N VAL A 100 -17.00 -6.26 -10.26
CA VAL A 100 -18.25 -5.49 -10.46
C VAL A 100 -18.88 -5.70 -11.84
N LYS A 101 -18.13 -6.17 -12.84
CA LYS A 101 -18.70 -6.55 -14.14
C LYS A 101 -19.70 -7.71 -14.04
N TYR A 102 -19.68 -8.49 -12.96
CA TYR A 102 -20.61 -9.58 -12.68
C TYR A 102 -21.71 -9.20 -11.67
N LEU A 103 -21.97 -7.90 -11.46
CA LEU A 103 -23.04 -7.44 -10.56
C LEU A 103 -24.44 -7.96 -10.94
N SER A 104 -24.66 -8.33 -12.20
CA SER A 104 -25.91 -8.93 -12.66
C SER A 104 -26.15 -10.36 -12.13
N ALA A 105 -25.11 -11.04 -11.63
CA ALA A 105 -25.21 -12.37 -11.03
C ALA A 105 -25.73 -12.31 -9.59
N THR A 106 -26.92 -11.72 -9.41
CA THR A 106 -27.52 -11.43 -8.10
C THR A 106 -27.81 -12.68 -7.26
N TRP A 107 -27.99 -13.84 -7.88
CA TRP A 107 -28.15 -15.13 -7.19
C TRP A 107 -26.94 -15.49 -6.32
N LEU A 108 -25.75 -14.99 -6.62
CA LEU A 108 -24.56 -15.26 -5.81
C LEU A 108 -24.72 -14.69 -4.39
N LEU A 109 -25.45 -13.57 -4.23
CA LEU A 109 -25.76 -12.97 -2.92
C LEU A 109 -26.69 -13.84 -2.08
N GLN A 110 -27.40 -14.78 -2.69
CA GLN A 110 -28.30 -15.71 -2.00
C GLN A 110 -27.58 -17.01 -1.59
N ASP A 111 -26.35 -17.21 -2.05
CA ASP A 111 -25.55 -18.38 -1.72
C ASP A 111 -24.95 -18.23 -0.32
N SER A 112 -25.53 -18.93 0.65
CA SER A 112 -25.12 -18.88 2.06
C SER A 112 -23.68 -19.37 2.30
N ARG A 113 -23.03 -20.00 1.31
CA ARG A 113 -21.62 -20.39 1.40
C ARG A 113 -20.69 -19.18 1.42
N PHE A 114 -21.12 -18.03 0.90
CA PHE A 114 -20.22 -16.92 0.58
C PHE A 114 -20.56 -15.60 1.26
N GLU A 115 -19.52 -14.89 1.66
CA GLU A 115 -19.56 -13.46 1.95
C GLU A 115 -18.88 -12.76 0.77
N ILE A 116 -19.65 -11.98 0.01
CA ILE A 116 -19.18 -11.36 -1.22
C ILE A 116 -18.58 -10.00 -0.93
N VAL A 117 -17.40 -9.75 -1.49
CA VAL A 117 -16.79 -8.42 -1.55
C VAL A 117 -16.58 -8.05 -3.00
N TYR A 118 -17.30 -7.04 -3.47
CA TYR A 118 -17.13 -6.57 -4.85
C TYR A 118 -15.84 -5.79 -5.01
N TYR A 119 -15.17 -5.93 -6.16
CA TYR A 119 -14.01 -5.13 -6.51
C TYR A 119 -14.07 -4.62 -7.96
N THR A 120 -13.39 -3.51 -8.21
CA THR A 120 -13.19 -2.97 -9.57
C THR A 120 -11.77 -3.30 -10.05
N ASN A 121 -11.66 -3.80 -11.28
CA ASN A 121 -10.40 -4.08 -11.96
C ASN A 121 -10.21 -3.12 -13.15
N ASP A 122 -9.81 -1.89 -12.84
CA ASP A 122 -9.57 -0.83 -13.81
C ASP A 122 -8.25 -1.09 -14.57
N THR A 123 -8.26 -0.92 -15.90
CA THR A 123 -7.07 -1.08 -16.73
C THR A 123 -6.03 0.00 -16.46
N GLU A 124 -6.47 1.19 -16.06
CA GLU A 124 -5.64 2.37 -15.80
C GLU A 124 -4.98 2.35 -14.42
N LYS A 125 -5.30 1.34 -13.59
CA LYS A 125 -4.80 1.21 -12.21
C LYS A 125 -4.05 -0.10 -12.02
N ASP A 126 -2.98 -0.10 -11.25
CA ASP A 126 -2.22 -1.33 -10.97
C ASP A 126 -2.71 -2.10 -9.72
N PHE A 127 -3.92 -1.80 -9.26
CA PHE A 127 -4.53 -2.40 -8.09
C PHE A 127 -5.98 -2.80 -8.32
N LEU A 128 -6.44 -3.80 -7.56
CA LEU A 128 -7.84 -4.14 -7.41
C LEU A 128 -8.44 -3.28 -6.29
N ASP A 129 -9.63 -2.73 -6.54
CA ASP A 129 -10.31 -1.82 -5.61
C ASP A 129 -11.56 -2.45 -5.01
N PHE A 130 -11.43 -2.99 -3.81
CA PHE A 130 -12.48 -3.68 -3.07
C PHE A 130 -13.37 -2.68 -2.33
N ARG A 131 -14.67 -2.75 -2.64
CA ARG A 131 -15.75 -1.97 -2.04
C ARG A 131 -16.22 -2.58 -0.70
N SER A 132 -15.26 -2.97 0.14
CA SER A 132 -15.51 -3.36 1.53
C SER A 132 -15.63 -2.14 2.43
N GLU A 133 -16.09 -2.34 3.67
CA GLU A 133 -15.93 -1.34 4.72
C GLU A 133 -15.02 -1.85 5.84
N PRO A 134 -13.81 -1.26 6.03
CA PRO A 134 -13.25 -0.14 5.25
C PRO A 134 -12.89 -0.54 3.82
N ARG A 135 -12.87 0.43 2.89
CA ARG A 135 -12.37 0.24 1.51
C ARG A 135 -10.97 -0.36 1.52
N LYS A 136 -10.72 -1.30 0.61
CA LYS A 136 -9.42 -1.98 0.49
C LYS A 136 -8.90 -1.92 -0.93
N ILE A 137 -7.60 -1.70 -1.10
CA ILE A 137 -6.93 -1.87 -2.39
C ILE A 137 -5.73 -2.81 -2.23
N ILE A 138 -5.49 -3.67 -3.22
CA ILE A 138 -4.31 -4.56 -3.27
C ILE A 138 -3.68 -4.50 -4.66
N PRO A 139 -2.36 -4.73 -4.80
CA PRO A 139 -1.74 -4.83 -6.12
C PRO A 139 -2.46 -5.91 -6.96
N LYS A 140 -2.67 -5.65 -8.25
CA LYS A 140 -3.27 -6.65 -9.16
C LYS A 140 -2.23 -7.60 -9.77
N LYS A 141 -0.94 -7.26 -9.65
CA LYS A 141 0.20 -8.07 -10.13
C LYS A 141 0.51 -9.20 -9.15
N PHE A 142 -0.35 -10.22 -9.10
CA PHE A 142 -0.09 -11.50 -8.47
C PHE A 142 -0.65 -12.62 -9.34
N SER A 143 -0.01 -13.79 -9.31
CA SER A 143 -0.48 -14.96 -10.05
C SER A 143 -1.61 -15.68 -9.31
N THR A 144 -2.50 -16.30 -10.08
CA THR A 144 -3.59 -17.13 -9.56
C THR A 144 -3.57 -18.51 -10.22
N CYS A 145 -3.99 -19.51 -9.46
CA CYS A 145 -4.34 -20.84 -9.94
C CYS A 145 -5.86 -20.92 -10.04
N TRP A 146 -6.37 -21.66 -11.02
CA TRP A 146 -7.81 -21.74 -11.26
C TRP A 146 -8.34 -23.14 -11.02
N VAL A 147 -9.40 -23.21 -10.23
CA VAL A 147 -10.28 -24.38 -10.05
C VAL A 147 -11.63 -23.99 -10.61
N GLU A 148 -11.90 -24.35 -11.86
CA GLU A 148 -13.09 -23.87 -12.57
C GLU A 148 -13.17 -22.32 -12.53
N ASN A 149 -14.20 -21.74 -11.92
CA ASN A 149 -14.37 -20.29 -11.79
C ASN A 149 -13.73 -19.69 -10.51
N LEU A 150 -13.07 -20.49 -9.69
CA LEU A 150 -12.40 -20.03 -8.47
C LEU A 150 -10.93 -19.73 -8.76
N ALA A 151 -10.56 -18.45 -8.72
CA ALA A 151 -9.18 -18.00 -8.70
C ALA A 151 -8.63 -18.06 -7.28
N VAL A 152 -7.52 -18.76 -7.09
CA VAL A 152 -6.79 -18.88 -5.82
C VAL A 152 -5.42 -18.22 -6.00
N PRO A 153 -4.99 -17.29 -5.13
CA PRO A 153 -3.63 -16.75 -5.17
C PRO A 153 -2.58 -17.88 -5.19
N ALA A 154 -1.67 -17.85 -6.15
CA ALA A 154 -0.64 -18.90 -6.27
C ALA A 154 0.45 -18.74 -5.20
N ASP A 155 0.72 -17.51 -4.78
CA ASP A 155 1.60 -17.18 -3.66
C ASP A 155 0.74 -16.61 -2.51
N ILE A 156 0.28 -17.52 -1.66
CA ILE A 156 -0.60 -17.18 -0.52
C ILE A 156 0.10 -16.21 0.42
N LYS A 157 1.37 -16.43 0.74
CA LYS A 157 2.13 -15.59 1.68
C LYS A 157 2.22 -14.15 1.19
N LEU A 158 2.49 -13.96 -0.10
CA LEU A 158 2.50 -12.62 -0.70
C LEU A 158 1.12 -11.97 -0.66
N PHE A 159 0.08 -12.70 -1.04
CA PHE A 159 -1.29 -12.19 -1.03
C PHE A 159 -1.74 -11.77 0.37
N VAL A 160 -1.39 -12.55 1.39
CA VAL A 160 -1.67 -12.21 2.80
C VAL A 160 -0.96 -10.91 3.21
N GLU A 161 0.29 -10.71 2.81
CA GLU A 161 1.00 -9.46 3.08
C GLU A 161 0.37 -8.25 2.36
N PHE A 162 -0.17 -8.43 1.16
CA PHE A 162 -0.96 -7.39 0.49
C PHE A 162 -2.26 -7.11 1.24
N TRP A 163 -2.99 -8.14 1.63
CA TRP A 163 -4.28 -8.01 2.32
C TRP A 163 -4.15 -7.33 3.69
N LYS A 164 -3.07 -7.64 4.42
CA LYS A 164 -2.69 -7.00 5.68
C LYS A 164 -2.49 -5.49 5.52
N ARG A 165 -2.02 -5.04 4.36
CA ARG A 165 -1.74 -3.62 4.06
C ARG A 165 -2.85 -2.96 3.24
N ALA A 166 -3.98 -3.63 3.02
CA ALA A 166 -4.94 -3.23 2.01
C ALA A 166 -5.82 -2.03 2.39
N LYS A 167 -5.89 -1.64 3.67
CA LYS A 167 -6.82 -0.59 4.14
C LYS A 167 -6.52 0.72 3.41
N PHE A 168 -7.48 1.20 2.62
CA PHE A 168 -7.29 2.41 1.82
C PHE A 168 -7.33 3.66 2.70
N VAL A 169 -6.43 4.61 2.44
CA VAL A 169 -6.39 5.93 3.07
C VAL A 169 -6.41 7.01 1.99
N ASN A 170 -7.26 8.02 2.19
CA ASN A 170 -7.32 9.18 1.32
C ASN A 170 -6.19 10.17 1.65
N CYS A 171 -5.62 10.75 0.60
CA CYS A 171 -4.91 12.02 0.69
C CYS A 171 -5.90 13.18 0.93
N MET A 172 -5.38 14.34 1.35
CA MET A 172 -6.18 15.52 1.67
C MET A 172 -6.56 16.38 0.46
N ASN A 173 -5.89 16.20 -0.68
CA ASN A 173 -6.15 16.94 -1.92
C ASN A 173 -6.17 18.47 -1.74
N LEU A 174 -5.23 19.01 -0.96
CA LEU A 174 -5.13 20.44 -0.72
C LEU A 174 -4.59 21.15 -1.97
N HIS A 175 -5.14 22.32 -2.27
CA HIS A 175 -4.55 23.22 -3.25
C HIS A 175 -3.31 23.88 -2.65
N ILE A 176 -2.16 23.75 -3.32
CA ILE A 176 -0.87 24.28 -2.88
C ILE A 176 -0.43 25.42 -3.80
N PRO A 177 -0.57 26.69 -3.38
CA PRO A 177 -0.08 27.83 -4.14
C PRO A 177 1.45 27.79 -4.25
N ARG A 178 1.97 27.84 -5.48
CA ARG A 178 3.42 27.81 -5.76
C ARG A 178 3.83 29.02 -6.57
N ALA A 179 4.64 29.89 -5.97
CA ALA A 179 5.26 30.99 -6.70
C ALA A 179 6.66 30.57 -7.19
N GLY A 180 6.85 30.50 -8.51
CA GLY A 180 8.20 30.42 -9.10
C GLY A 180 8.90 29.05 -9.05
N SER A 181 8.20 27.97 -8.70
CA SER A 181 8.79 26.63 -8.65
C SER A 181 8.80 25.96 -10.03
N LYS A 182 9.98 25.83 -10.65
CA LYS A 182 10.15 25.02 -11.88
C LYS A 182 9.76 23.57 -11.60
N VAL A 183 8.84 23.02 -12.39
CA VAL A 183 8.51 21.59 -12.35
C VAL A 183 9.73 20.80 -12.80
N ARG A 184 10.21 19.94 -11.90
CA ARG A 184 11.32 18.98 -12.10
C ARG A 184 10.81 17.56 -12.15
N MET A 185 9.74 17.26 -11.41
CA MET A 185 9.11 15.95 -11.32
C MET A 185 7.65 16.04 -11.76
N PRO A 186 7.34 15.75 -13.03
CA PRO A 186 5.97 15.63 -13.48
C PRO A 186 5.30 14.44 -12.81
N ALA A 187 4.08 14.65 -12.32
CA ALA A 187 3.33 13.71 -11.49
C ALA A 187 3.30 12.26 -11.99
N ARG A 188 2.64 12.01 -13.12
CA ARG A 188 2.42 10.66 -13.66
C ARG A 188 3.73 9.95 -14.02
N PRO A 189 4.66 10.54 -14.80
CA PRO A 189 5.92 9.87 -15.13
C PRO A 189 6.75 9.52 -13.89
N SER A 190 6.75 10.38 -12.87
CA SER A 190 7.45 10.08 -11.61
C SER A 190 6.81 8.89 -10.87
N SER A 191 5.49 8.89 -10.70
CA SER A 191 4.78 7.80 -10.01
C SER A 191 4.88 6.47 -10.73
N GLU A 192 4.91 6.48 -12.07
CA GLU A 192 5.13 5.29 -12.90
C GLU A 192 6.54 4.72 -12.71
N VAL A 193 7.58 5.56 -12.63
CA VAL A 193 8.92 5.09 -12.29
C VAL A 193 8.95 4.48 -10.88
N LEU A 194 8.27 5.13 -9.92
CA LEU A 194 8.22 4.63 -8.55
C LEU A 194 7.47 3.30 -8.42
N SER A 195 6.42 3.08 -9.21
CA SER A 195 5.65 1.82 -9.19
C SER A 195 6.45 0.65 -9.75
N ARG A 196 7.29 0.88 -10.78
CA ARG A 196 8.25 -0.15 -11.25
C ARG A 196 9.26 -0.54 -10.17
N LEU A 197 9.77 0.43 -9.40
CA LEU A 197 10.67 0.13 -8.29
C LEU A 197 9.95 -0.65 -7.17
N ARG A 198 8.71 -0.27 -6.85
CA ARG A 198 7.87 -1.01 -5.89
C ARG A 198 7.75 -2.48 -6.30
N ASP A 199 7.50 -2.75 -7.58
CA ASP A 199 7.39 -4.12 -8.08
C ASP A 199 8.68 -4.93 -7.90
N GLU A 200 9.86 -4.38 -8.25
CA GLU A 200 11.13 -5.08 -8.03
C GLU A 200 11.41 -5.35 -6.54
N LEU A 201 11.01 -4.43 -5.66
CA LEU A 201 11.13 -4.59 -4.22
C LEU A 201 10.20 -5.72 -3.72
N ILE A 202 8.95 -5.76 -4.20
CA ILE A 202 7.98 -6.83 -3.88
C ILE A 202 8.49 -8.19 -4.35
N GLU A 203 9.06 -8.27 -5.55
CA GLU A 203 9.68 -9.48 -6.11
C GLU A 203 10.82 -10.00 -5.22
N ASN A 204 11.48 -9.09 -4.47
CA ASN A 204 12.50 -9.42 -3.47
C ASN A 204 11.96 -9.54 -2.03
N ARG A 205 10.64 -9.70 -1.84
CA ARG A 205 9.95 -9.83 -0.54
C ARG A 205 10.05 -8.60 0.37
N MET A 206 10.24 -7.42 -0.21
CA MET A 206 10.23 -6.15 0.49
C MET A 206 8.92 -5.40 0.21
N PHE A 207 8.36 -4.77 1.24
CA PHE A 207 7.09 -4.03 1.14
C PHE A 207 7.32 -2.53 1.33
N PRO A 208 7.72 -1.79 0.27
CA PRO A 208 8.09 -0.38 0.39
C PRO A 208 6.89 0.52 0.66
N PHE A 209 7.08 1.47 1.56
CA PHE A 209 6.10 2.50 1.87
C PHE A 209 6.64 3.90 1.60
N LEU A 210 5.75 4.84 1.28
CA LEU A 210 6.12 6.23 1.07
C LEU A 210 6.65 6.83 2.37
N ASN A 211 7.74 7.59 2.27
CA ASN A 211 8.35 8.31 3.38
C ASN A 211 8.72 9.74 2.93
N GLY A 212 9.15 10.58 3.86
CA GLY A 212 9.73 11.89 3.57
C GLY A 212 8.89 12.76 2.63
N GLY A 213 9.55 13.36 1.63
CA GLY A 213 8.91 14.30 0.72
C GLY A 213 7.83 13.67 -0.14
N THR A 214 7.96 12.38 -0.46
CA THR A 214 6.95 11.64 -1.23
C THR A 214 5.70 11.40 -0.42
N LEU A 215 5.83 11.02 0.86
CA LEU A 215 4.68 10.87 1.77
C LEU A 215 3.98 12.21 1.97
N LEU A 216 4.73 13.29 2.17
CA LEU A 216 4.18 14.64 2.29
C LEU A 216 3.39 15.03 1.03
N GLY A 217 3.99 14.87 -0.15
CA GLY A 217 3.33 15.18 -1.42
C GLY A 217 2.04 14.39 -1.59
N TRP A 218 2.09 13.07 -1.37
CA TRP A 218 0.91 12.22 -1.49
C TRP A 218 -0.17 12.69 -0.51
N TYR A 219 0.16 12.79 0.78
CA TYR A 219 -0.86 13.08 1.79
C TYR A 219 -1.45 14.47 1.62
N ARG A 220 -0.62 15.46 1.30
CA ARG A 220 -1.03 16.86 1.20
C ARG A 220 -1.84 17.14 -0.06
N GLU A 221 -1.37 16.70 -1.20
CA GLU A 221 -1.85 17.15 -2.51
C GLU A 221 -2.11 16.02 -3.52
N CYS A 222 -2.19 14.77 -3.03
CA CYS A 222 -2.48 13.58 -3.85
C CYS A 222 -1.51 13.38 -5.01
N SER A 223 -0.27 13.86 -4.86
CA SER A 223 0.69 13.92 -5.95
C SER A 223 2.13 13.82 -5.45
N VAL A 224 3.10 13.92 -6.35
CA VAL A 224 4.51 14.13 -5.97
C VAL A 224 4.75 15.64 -5.86
N ILE A 225 5.67 16.06 -5.00
CA ILE A 225 6.02 17.49 -4.92
C ILE A 225 6.79 17.86 -6.20
N PRO A 226 6.27 18.75 -7.06
CA PRO A 226 6.74 18.85 -8.44
C PRO A 226 8.14 19.46 -8.58
N HIS A 227 8.66 20.14 -7.57
CA HIS A 227 9.93 20.87 -7.63
C HIS A 227 11.05 20.25 -6.78
N THR A 228 10.81 19.14 -6.09
CA THR A 228 11.90 18.39 -5.41
C THR A 228 12.77 17.63 -6.43
N LEU A 229 13.83 16.98 -5.96
CA LEU A 229 14.87 16.38 -6.82
C LEU A 229 14.83 14.85 -6.85
N ASP A 230 14.04 14.27 -5.96
CA ASP A 230 14.00 12.88 -5.59
C ASP A 230 12.62 12.51 -5.04
N MET A 231 12.37 11.21 -4.99
CA MET A 231 11.28 10.60 -4.24
C MET A 231 11.87 9.67 -3.17
N ASP A 232 11.32 9.73 -1.97
CA ASP A 232 11.71 8.89 -0.85
C ASP A 232 10.72 7.73 -0.65
N ILE A 233 11.25 6.53 -0.44
CA ILE A 233 10.52 5.37 0.08
C ILE A 233 11.32 4.70 1.19
N SER A 234 10.68 3.85 1.97
CA SER A 234 11.36 3.08 3.01
C SER A 234 10.89 1.64 3.05
N VAL A 235 11.76 0.79 3.54
CA VAL A 235 11.49 -0.62 3.88
C VAL A 235 11.94 -0.80 5.33
N PHE A 236 11.25 -1.63 6.12
CA PHE A 236 11.78 -1.97 7.43
C PHE A 236 13.10 -2.72 7.29
N ALA A 237 14.08 -2.39 8.14
CA ALA A 237 15.40 -3.00 8.08
C ALA A 237 15.38 -4.52 8.26
N GLU A 238 14.39 -5.05 8.99
CA GLU A 238 14.18 -6.49 9.20
C GLU A 238 13.65 -7.21 7.94
N ASP A 239 12.98 -6.49 7.05
CA ASP A 239 12.46 -7.02 5.79
C ASP A 239 13.46 -6.87 4.65
N PHE A 240 14.59 -6.17 4.87
CA PHE A 240 15.51 -5.83 3.80
C PHE A 240 16.26 -7.04 3.27
N ASN A 241 16.16 -7.27 1.95
CA ASN A 241 16.79 -8.37 1.26
C ASN A 241 18.02 -7.89 0.46
N LEU A 242 19.22 -8.33 0.84
CA LEU A 242 20.47 -7.95 0.18
C LEU A 242 20.57 -8.42 -1.28
N ASN A 243 19.85 -9.49 -1.65
CA ASN A 243 19.80 -9.98 -3.02
C ASN A 243 19.33 -8.89 -4.01
N PHE A 244 18.50 -7.95 -3.57
CA PHE A 244 18.07 -6.81 -4.39
C PHE A 244 19.24 -5.91 -4.81
N VAL A 245 20.19 -5.67 -3.90
CA VAL A 245 21.40 -4.89 -4.18
C VAL A 245 22.31 -5.67 -5.13
N GLU A 246 22.46 -6.97 -4.89
CA GLU A 246 23.26 -7.87 -5.74
C GLU A 246 22.71 -7.93 -7.17
N GLN A 247 21.39 -8.01 -7.34
CA GLN A 247 20.72 -7.96 -8.66
C GLN A 247 21.03 -6.66 -9.40
N MET A 248 21.03 -5.51 -8.73
CA MET A 248 21.41 -4.24 -9.36
C MET A 248 22.89 -4.19 -9.75
N GLU A 249 23.78 -4.68 -8.88
CA GLU A 249 25.22 -4.74 -9.13
C GLU A 249 25.54 -5.68 -10.31
N GLN A 250 24.79 -6.78 -10.45
CA GLN A 250 24.83 -7.71 -11.58
C GLN A 250 24.07 -7.23 -12.82
N ASN A 251 23.52 -6.01 -12.79
CA ASN A 251 22.81 -5.38 -13.91
C ASN A 251 21.48 -6.08 -14.31
N LEU A 252 20.86 -6.84 -13.41
CA LEU A 252 19.60 -7.57 -13.63
C LEU A 252 18.33 -6.75 -13.34
N SER A 253 18.45 -5.61 -12.67
CA SER A 253 17.34 -4.69 -12.35
C SER A 253 17.14 -3.63 -13.46
N ASP A 254 15.95 -3.03 -13.58
CA ASP A 254 15.71 -1.85 -14.43
C ASP A 254 16.27 -0.56 -13.82
N PHE A 255 16.75 -0.62 -12.58
CA PHE A 255 17.36 0.47 -11.85
C PHE A 255 18.86 0.27 -11.70
N ARG A 256 19.54 1.38 -11.43
CA ARG A 256 20.96 1.41 -11.08
C ARG A 256 21.16 2.15 -9.78
N ILE A 257 22.09 1.68 -8.98
CA ILE A 257 22.56 2.38 -7.79
C ILE A 257 23.41 3.56 -8.24
N LYS A 258 23.11 4.75 -7.71
CA LYS A 258 23.90 5.97 -7.89
C LYS A 258 24.71 6.29 -6.64
N ARG A 259 24.11 6.11 -5.47
CA ARG A 259 24.73 6.34 -4.17
C ARG A 259 24.31 5.22 -3.22
N LYS A 260 25.21 4.83 -2.32
CA LYS A 260 24.95 3.90 -1.22
C LYS A 260 25.60 4.47 0.03
N PHE A 261 24.79 4.59 1.08
CA PHE A 261 25.18 5.13 2.37
C PHE A 261 24.97 4.11 3.48
N GLY A 262 25.78 4.21 4.54
CA GLY A 262 25.64 3.43 5.78
C GLY A 262 25.88 1.93 5.63
N MET A 263 25.38 1.19 6.62
CA MET A 263 25.36 -0.27 6.68
C MET A 263 23.94 -0.73 6.96
N THR A 264 23.57 -1.96 6.59
CA THR A 264 22.21 -2.47 6.77
C THR A 264 21.73 -2.39 8.21
N ASN A 265 22.64 -2.43 9.20
CA ASN A 265 22.36 -2.28 10.62
C ASN A 265 22.48 -0.83 11.16
N ASP A 266 22.93 0.14 10.37
CA ASP A 266 23.11 1.53 10.78
C ASP A 266 23.07 2.49 9.58
N SER A 267 21.98 3.27 9.52
CA SER A 267 21.84 4.41 8.62
C SER A 267 21.97 4.08 7.13
N PHE A 268 21.44 2.93 6.70
CA PHE A 268 21.47 2.51 5.30
C PHE A 268 20.53 3.33 4.42
N GLU A 269 21.04 3.74 3.25
CA GLU A 269 20.27 4.43 2.21
C GLU A 269 20.85 4.09 0.83
N LEU A 270 19.97 3.87 -0.14
CA LEU A 270 20.34 3.76 -1.55
C LEU A 270 19.68 4.89 -2.34
N THR A 271 20.46 5.58 -3.17
CA THR A 271 19.89 6.41 -4.24
C THR A 271 19.89 5.62 -5.52
N LEU A 272 18.70 5.41 -6.07
CA LEU A 272 18.47 4.67 -7.30
C LEU A 272 18.07 5.62 -8.43
N ALA A 273 18.32 5.19 -9.67
CA ALA A 273 17.82 5.86 -10.86
C ALA A 273 17.38 4.82 -11.90
N PRO A 274 16.31 5.06 -12.66
CA PRO A 274 15.90 4.14 -13.71
C PRO A 274 16.91 4.17 -14.87
N LYS A 275 17.18 2.99 -15.45
CA LYS A 275 18.05 2.84 -16.62
C LYS A 275 17.41 3.45 -17.87
N THR A 276 16.10 3.32 -18.03
CA THR A 276 15.29 3.81 -19.15
C THR A 276 14.16 4.73 -18.69
N GLY A 277 13.52 5.46 -19.61
CA GLY A 277 12.41 6.36 -19.30
C GLY A 277 12.80 7.64 -18.54
N PHE A 278 11.82 8.23 -17.87
CA PHE A 278 11.96 9.50 -17.14
C PHE A 278 13.04 9.39 -16.04
N LYS A 279 13.94 10.37 -15.99
CA LYS A 279 15.06 10.37 -15.04
C LYS A 279 14.66 11.08 -13.75
N VAL A 280 14.56 10.29 -12.69
CA VAL A 280 14.32 10.75 -11.33
C VAL A 280 15.17 9.92 -10.37
N PHE A 281 15.61 10.53 -9.27
CA PHE A 281 16.27 9.80 -8.21
C PHE A 281 15.23 9.28 -7.23
N ILE A 282 15.44 8.07 -6.72
CA ILE A 282 14.60 7.49 -5.68
C ILE A 282 15.51 7.06 -4.54
N ASP A 283 15.31 7.66 -3.37
CA ASP A 283 16.04 7.32 -2.16
C ASP A 283 15.25 6.23 -1.39
N VAL A 284 15.92 5.10 -1.15
CA VAL A 284 15.38 3.95 -0.43
C VAL A 284 16.08 3.87 0.92
N PHE A 285 15.35 4.20 1.97
CA PHE A 285 15.85 4.17 3.35
C PHE A 285 15.49 2.86 4.03
N LEU A 286 16.38 2.38 4.91
CA LEU A 286 15.99 1.40 5.90
C LEU A 286 15.41 2.10 7.13
N MET A 287 14.22 1.66 7.51
CA MET A 287 13.56 2.08 8.73
C MET A 287 13.82 1.07 9.84
N TYR A 288 14.43 1.56 10.91
CA TYR A 288 14.87 0.78 12.06
C TYR A 288 13.91 0.94 13.22
N LYS A 289 13.80 -0.11 14.05
CA LYS A 289 13.12 -0.06 15.35
C LYS A 289 14.03 0.64 16.36
N GLY A 290 13.47 1.57 17.13
CA GLY A 290 14.04 2.05 18.38
C GLY A 290 13.42 1.28 19.52
N VAL A 291 14.24 0.51 20.25
CA VAL A 291 13.78 -0.35 21.35
C VAL A 291 14.28 0.20 22.68
N GLU A 292 13.36 0.41 23.62
CA GLU A 292 13.64 0.80 24.99
C GLU A 292 12.92 -0.19 25.91
N ASN A 293 13.63 -0.74 26.91
CA ASN A 293 13.08 -1.73 27.85
C ASN A 293 12.38 -2.92 27.16
N GLY A 294 12.92 -3.39 26.03
CA GLY A 294 12.39 -4.53 25.28
C GLY A 294 11.17 -4.23 24.41
N SER A 295 10.68 -2.99 24.38
CA SER A 295 9.52 -2.58 23.56
C SER A 295 9.93 -1.57 22.50
N VAL A 296 9.33 -1.67 21.31
CA VAL A 296 9.52 -0.66 20.25
C VAL A 296 8.82 0.64 20.65
N THR A 297 9.58 1.71 20.84
CA THR A 297 9.06 3.04 21.22
C THR A 297 8.95 4.00 20.05
N HIS A 298 9.78 3.81 19.03
CA HIS A 298 9.85 4.67 17.86
C HIS A 298 10.41 3.91 16.66
N HIS A 299 10.29 4.51 15.48
CA HIS A 299 11.06 4.09 14.31
C HIS A 299 11.95 5.23 13.83
N TRP A 300 12.98 4.90 13.07
CA TRP A 300 13.87 5.92 12.54
C TRP A 300 14.53 5.50 11.23
N VAL A 301 14.85 6.49 10.39
CA VAL A 301 15.76 6.32 9.25
C VAL A 301 17.05 7.10 9.51
N GLY A 302 18.15 6.66 8.90
CA GLY A 302 19.42 7.36 9.01
C GLY A 302 19.73 8.22 7.79
N GLY A 303 20.69 9.11 7.94
CA GLY A 303 21.30 9.85 6.84
C GLY A 303 22.79 10.06 7.11
N VAL A 304 23.60 10.12 6.05
CA VAL A 304 25.06 10.24 6.16
C VAL A 304 25.55 11.42 5.34
N ALA A 305 26.18 12.38 6.00
CA ALA A 305 26.82 13.49 5.31
C ALA A 305 28.17 13.07 4.69
N PRO A 306 28.67 13.80 3.66
CA PRO A 306 29.96 13.51 3.04
C PRO A 306 31.16 13.55 4.00
N ASP A 307 31.06 14.26 5.12
CA ASP A 307 32.10 14.31 6.15
C ASP A 307 32.04 13.14 7.14
N GLY A 308 31.07 12.23 6.96
CA GLY A 308 30.80 11.07 7.81
C GLY A 308 29.85 11.33 8.97
N THR A 309 29.36 12.55 9.16
CA THR A 309 28.37 12.83 10.22
C THR A 309 27.08 12.04 9.95
N LYS A 310 26.61 11.32 10.96
CA LYS A 310 25.37 10.55 10.92
C LYS A 310 24.21 11.41 11.44
N TYR A 311 23.06 11.25 10.82
CA TYR A 311 21.80 11.85 11.23
C TYR A 311 20.76 10.76 11.45
N LYS A 312 19.86 11.00 12.40
CA LYS A 312 18.75 10.11 12.74
C LYS A 312 17.46 10.90 12.68
N TYR A 313 16.52 10.46 11.85
CA TYR A 313 15.17 11.01 11.72
C TYR A 313 14.21 10.11 12.47
N SER A 314 13.68 10.57 13.60
CA SER A 314 12.87 9.72 14.50
C SER A 314 11.37 10.00 14.39
N TYR A 315 10.60 8.96 14.13
CA TYR A 315 9.14 8.98 14.01
C TYR A 315 8.52 8.29 15.22
N PRO A 316 7.24 8.54 15.54
CA PRO A 316 6.46 7.63 16.38
C PRO A 316 6.51 6.20 15.81
N VAL A 317 5.99 5.22 16.56
CA VAL A 317 5.83 3.85 16.03
C VAL A 317 5.13 3.93 14.66
N TYR A 318 5.79 3.37 13.64
CA TYR A 318 5.38 3.48 12.26
C TYR A 318 4.49 2.29 11.92
N ASP A 319 3.41 2.56 11.20
CA ASP A 319 2.31 1.65 10.92
C ASP A 319 2.02 1.61 9.41
N PRO A 320 2.96 1.15 8.56
CA PRO A 320 2.86 1.20 7.10
C PRO A 320 1.93 0.09 6.55
N PHE A 321 0.76 -0.06 7.17
CA PHE A 321 -0.23 -1.11 6.91
C PHE A 321 -1.49 -0.58 6.22
N CYS A 322 -1.39 0.60 5.63
CA CYS A 322 -2.43 1.19 4.82
C CYS A 322 -1.96 1.38 3.38
N ALA A 323 -2.91 1.40 2.46
CA ALA A 323 -2.69 1.56 1.04
C ALA A 323 -3.20 2.91 0.55
N ALA A 324 -2.53 3.41 -0.48
CA ALA A 324 -2.71 4.72 -1.06
C ALA A 324 -2.73 4.61 -2.58
N ASP A 325 -3.54 5.44 -3.23
CA ASP A 325 -3.48 5.69 -4.66
C ASP A 325 -2.58 6.91 -4.92
N LEU A 326 -1.57 6.73 -5.77
CA LEU A 326 -0.77 7.80 -6.34
C LEU A 326 -0.80 7.71 -7.86
N HIS A 327 -1.74 8.45 -8.47
CA HIS A 327 -1.94 8.54 -9.92
C HIS A 327 -2.25 7.21 -10.63
N GLY A 328 -3.00 6.31 -9.99
CA GLY A 328 -3.32 4.98 -10.51
C GLY A 328 -2.37 3.88 -10.04
N HIS A 329 -1.37 4.23 -9.23
CA HIS A 329 -0.42 3.28 -8.67
C HIS A 329 -0.63 3.09 -7.17
N ILE A 330 -0.71 1.85 -6.71
CA ILE A 330 -0.79 1.53 -5.28
C ILE A 330 0.56 1.71 -4.59
N PHE A 331 0.56 2.38 -3.44
CA PHE A 331 1.69 2.40 -2.53
C PHE A 331 1.22 2.15 -1.10
N TRP A 332 2.12 1.68 -0.25
CA TRP A 332 1.84 1.60 1.18
C TRP A 332 2.26 2.87 1.90
N VAL A 333 1.52 3.20 2.94
CA VAL A 333 1.67 4.41 3.74
C VAL A 333 1.35 4.09 5.19
N THR A 334 1.83 4.95 6.10
CA THR A 334 1.36 4.96 7.48
C THR A 334 -0.16 5.12 7.51
N CYS A 335 -0.84 4.38 8.39
CA CYS A 335 -2.27 4.54 8.62
C CYS A 335 -2.63 5.83 9.36
N THR A 336 -1.64 6.56 9.85
CA THR A 336 -1.75 7.79 10.65
C THR A 336 -0.82 8.89 10.09
N PRO A 337 -0.94 9.22 8.78
CA PRO A 337 0.03 10.06 8.07
C PRO A 337 0.27 11.44 8.70
N ASN A 338 -0.78 12.08 9.22
CA ASN A 338 -0.68 13.38 9.87
C ASN A 338 0.32 13.37 11.03
N GLU A 339 0.33 12.34 11.87
CA GLU A 339 1.27 12.25 13.00
C GLU A 339 2.73 12.23 12.55
N LYS A 340 3.01 11.50 11.47
CA LYS A 340 4.36 11.30 10.95
C LYS A 340 4.83 12.58 10.25
N ILE A 341 3.94 13.19 9.47
CA ILE A 341 4.19 14.45 8.76
C ILE A 341 4.36 15.63 9.73
N VAL A 342 3.51 15.79 10.75
CA VAL A 342 3.68 16.85 11.76
C VAL A 342 4.98 16.67 12.52
N LYS A 343 5.38 15.42 12.82
CA LYS A 343 6.65 15.15 13.50
C LYS A 343 7.85 15.60 12.66
N GLU A 344 7.80 15.40 11.35
CA GLU A 344 8.89 15.71 10.42
C GLU A 344 8.89 17.18 9.98
N TYR A 345 7.76 17.72 9.56
CA TYR A 345 7.67 19.05 8.94
C TYR A 345 7.11 20.13 9.88
N GLY A 346 6.59 19.74 11.05
CA GLY A 346 5.99 20.65 12.03
C GLY A 346 4.54 21.01 11.71
N GLN A 347 3.96 21.91 12.50
CA GLN A 347 2.53 22.27 12.42
C GLN A 347 2.12 22.96 11.11
N LEU A 348 3.08 23.53 10.39
CA LEU A 348 2.86 24.24 9.12
C LEU A 348 3.20 23.39 7.90
N TRP A 349 3.16 22.06 8.02
CA TRP A 349 3.50 21.09 6.96
C TRP A 349 2.68 21.28 5.66
N TYR A 350 1.49 21.88 5.76
CA TYR A 350 0.60 22.15 4.64
C TYR A 350 1.09 23.29 3.74
N LEU A 351 2.09 24.07 4.16
CA LEU A 351 2.70 25.12 3.35
C LEU A 351 3.72 24.55 2.37
N ASP A 352 3.86 25.19 1.22
CA ASP A 352 4.92 24.84 0.28
C ASP A 352 6.29 25.32 0.81
N HIS A 353 7.31 24.49 0.60
CA HIS A 353 8.68 24.78 0.98
C HIS A 353 9.56 24.66 -0.25
N LEU A 354 10.16 25.77 -0.67
CA LEU A 354 11.05 25.78 -1.83
C LEU A 354 12.23 24.84 -1.60
N THR A 355 12.44 23.91 -2.53
CA THR A 355 13.53 22.94 -2.48
C THR A 355 14.90 23.60 -2.35
N SER A 356 15.09 24.79 -2.93
CA SER A 356 16.34 25.55 -2.81
C SER A 356 16.66 26.04 -1.39
N LYS A 357 15.67 26.02 -0.48
CA LYS A 357 15.82 26.42 0.93
C LYS A 357 15.73 25.22 1.88
N TYR A 358 15.50 24.02 1.37
CA TYR A 358 15.40 22.81 2.17
C TYR A 358 16.77 22.17 2.37
N SER A 359 17.14 21.93 3.63
CA SER A 359 18.35 21.21 4.02
C SER A 359 17.93 19.91 4.68
N TRP A 360 18.16 18.79 4.01
CA TRP A 360 17.75 17.45 4.47
C TRP A 360 18.17 17.17 5.93
N ASN A 361 19.37 17.60 6.32
CA ASN A 361 19.94 17.35 7.64
C ASN A 361 19.55 18.32 8.77
N SER A 362 18.72 19.34 8.50
CA SER A 362 18.38 20.35 9.52
C SER A 362 17.00 20.99 9.39
N SER A 363 16.36 20.92 8.23
CA SER A 363 15.01 21.46 8.02
C SER A 363 13.93 20.63 8.70
N GLY A 364 14.07 19.29 8.69
CA GLY A 364 13.17 18.39 9.40
C GLY A 364 13.22 18.60 10.92
N LYS A 365 12.07 18.63 11.58
CA LYS A 365 11.94 18.76 13.05
C LYS A 365 12.25 17.46 13.79
N ASN A 366 12.29 16.35 13.08
CA ASN A 366 12.57 15.01 13.60
C ASN A 366 14.05 14.58 13.47
N VAL A 367 14.91 15.40 12.86
CA VAL A 367 16.32 15.07 12.63
C VAL A 367 17.22 15.48 13.78
N LYS A 368 18.17 14.61 14.14
CA LYS A 368 19.27 14.91 15.07
C LYS A 368 20.57 14.28 14.59
N LYS A 369 21.72 14.88 14.92
CA LYS A 369 23.02 14.23 14.77
C LYS A 369 23.06 12.97 15.64
N ASN A 370 23.63 11.89 15.11
CA ASN A 370 23.65 10.57 15.74
C ASN A 370 25.02 9.88 15.63
N GLY A 371 26.09 10.64 15.88
CA GLY A 371 27.47 10.18 15.79
C GLY A 371 28.13 10.46 14.44
N LYS A 372 29.26 9.80 14.17
CA LYS A 372 30.08 10.05 12.99
C LYS A 372 30.85 8.78 12.60
N TRP A 373 30.87 8.46 11.31
CA TRP A 373 31.72 7.41 10.76
C TRP A 373 33.18 7.83 10.79
N THR A 374 34.09 6.91 11.08
CA THR A 374 35.53 7.14 10.92
C THR A 374 35.91 7.24 9.44
N LYS A 375 37.10 7.77 9.15
CA LYS A 375 37.60 7.87 7.77
C LYS A 375 37.70 6.49 7.10
N GLU A 376 38.06 5.47 7.87
CA GLU A 376 38.16 4.07 7.42
C GLU A 376 36.78 3.51 7.09
N GLN A 377 35.80 3.75 7.96
CA GLN A 377 34.41 3.34 7.73
C GLN A 377 33.81 4.03 6.50
N MET A 378 34.11 5.32 6.29
CA MET A 378 33.62 6.09 5.13
C MET A 378 33.98 5.45 3.78
N LYS A 379 35.13 4.78 3.67
CA LYS A 379 35.53 4.03 2.45
C LYS A 379 34.57 2.88 2.13
N MET A 380 33.91 2.34 3.14
CA MET A 380 32.95 1.24 3.00
C MET A 380 31.52 1.73 2.88
N VAL A 381 31.14 2.72 3.72
CA VAL A 381 29.75 3.15 3.88
C VAL A 381 29.32 4.25 2.91
N TYR A 382 30.23 4.99 2.28
CA TYR A 382 29.89 6.06 1.33
C TYR A 382 30.41 5.70 -0.05
N LYS A 383 29.53 5.15 -0.91
CA LYS A 383 29.88 4.74 -2.26
C LYS A 383 29.07 5.53 -3.29
N VAL A 384 29.77 6.11 -4.26
CA VAL A 384 29.17 6.75 -5.43
C VAL A 384 29.51 5.91 -6.64
N PHE A 385 28.49 5.45 -7.37
CA PHE A 385 28.65 4.58 -8.51
C PHE A 385 28.68 5.42 -9.79
N LYS A 386 29.83 5.39 -10.46
CA LYS A 386 30.01 6.07 -11.75
C LYS A 386 29.48 5.17 -12.86
N ARG A 387 28.38 5.60 -13.50
CA ARG A 387 27.92 5.15 -14.81
C ARG A 387 27.15 6.27 -15.50
#